data_AF-A0A3B9WVG0-F1
#
_entry.id   AF-A0A3B9WVG0-F1
#
_cell.length_a   1.000
_cell.length_b   1.000
_cell.length_c   1.000
_cell.angle_alpha   90.00
_cell.angle_beta   90.00
_cell.angle_gamma   90.00
#
_symmetry.space_group_name_H-M   'P 1'
#
loop_
_entity.id
_entity.type
_entity.pdbx_description
1 polymer ?
#
loop_
_entity_poly.entity_id
_entity_poly.type
_entity_poly.pdbx_seq_one_letter_code
_entity_poly.pdbx_strand_id
1 'polypeptide(L)'
;MLINELTPEKLAKMMDHTYLKAFGVRADIEKLCKEAVENGFAAAMVNSCQVKLCKKLLAGSDVKTASVVAFPLGQMSIKMKACEAKQAIEDGAEEIDYVLNIGELKMGNYDYIREEMDTMVKLCRDSKALCKVIFENCYLTRDEIKRAAEIAGEVRPDFIKTSTGFGTGGAISGDVRLMKETVGDAVKVKASGGIRTWESCREMIEAGAERIGTSSGVEIIRGFKEDQV
;
A
#
# COMPACT_ATOMS: atom_id res chain seq x y z
N MET A 1 6.86 9.27 -14.24
CA MET A 1 8.04 10.09 -13.90
C MET A 1 9.26 9.37 -14.45
N LEU A 2 10.17 10.07 -15.12
CA LEU A 2 11.41 9.46 -15.60
C LEU A 2 12.39 9.33 -14.41
N ILE A 3 13.04 8.17 -14.25
CA ILE A 3 13.98 7.91 -13.14
C ILE A 3 15.11 8.95 -13.09
N ASN A 4 15.52 9.48 -14.24
CA ASN A 4 16.57 10.48 -14.36
C ASN A 4 16.23 11.83 -13.70
N GLU A 5 14.96 12.06 -13.32
CA GLU A 5 14.51 13.29 -12.64
C GLU A 5 14.23 13.08 -11.14
N LEU A 6 14.55 11.89 -10.63
CA LEU A 6 14.29 11.50 -9.26
C LEU A 6 15.33 12.16 -8.34
N THR A 7 14.84 12.84 -7.30
CA THR A 7 15.68 13.35 -6.20
C THR A 7 15.41 12.50 -4.95
N PRO A 8 16.28 12.52 -3.93
CA PRO A 8 16.03 11.80 -2.68
C PRO A 8 14.69 12.18 -2.04
N GLU A 9 14.30 13.45 -2.11
CA GLU A 9 13.04 13.96 -1.57
C GLU A 9 11.83 13.41 -2.36
N LYS A 10 11.92 13.38 -3.70
CA LYS A 10 10.85 12.81 -4.54
C LYS A 10 10.72 11.30 -4.30
N LEU A 11 11.84 10.59 -4.18
CA LEU A 11 11.84 9.16 -3.86
C LEU A 11 11.24 8.89 -2.47
N ALA A 12 11.60 9.71 -1.47
CA ALA A 12 11.02 9.60 -0.14
C ALA A 12 9.49 9.78 -0.16
N LYS A 13 8.98 10.71 -0.97
CA LYS A 13 7.53 10.90 -1.18
C LYS A 13 6.83 9.76 -1.93
N MET A 14 7.56 8.72 -2.34
CA MET A 14 7.01 7.46 -2.83
C MET A 14 7.01 6.36 -1.75
N MET A 15 7.53 6.59 -0.54
CA MET A 15 7.68 5.56 0.48
C MET A 15 6.53 5.57 1.49
N ASP A 16 5.87 4.43 1.63
CA ASP A 16 5.05 4.12 2.80
C ASP A 16 5.92 3.29 3.77
N HIS A 17 6.51 3.96 4.76
CA HIS A 17 7.38 3.34 5.76
C HIS A 17 6.53 2.50 6.71
N THR A 18 6.82 1.20 6.78
CA THR A 18 5.83 0.22 7.23
C THR A 18 6.30 -0.56 8.45
N TYR A 19 5.46 -0.63 9.49
CA TYR A 19 5.62 -1.57 10.60
C TYR A 19 4.30 -2.26 10.92
N LEU A 20 4.20 -3.56 10.59
CA LEU A 20 2.99 -4.37 10.74
C LEU A 20 3.22 -5.67 11.53
N LYS A 21 4.33 -5.77 12.28
CA LYS A 21 4.66 -6.98 13.04
C LYS A 21 3.67 -7.15 14.19
N ALA A 22 3.15 -8.38 14.36
CA ALA A 22 2.15 -8.69 15.38
C ALA A 22 2.66 -8.46 16.82
N PHE A 23 3.97 -8.54 17.03
CA PHE A 23 4.64 -8.28 18.31
C PHE A 23 5.04 -6.81 18.51
N GLY A 24 4.62 -5.91 17.61
CA GLY A 24 4.97 -4.50 17.67
C GLY A 24 4.54 -3.84 18.97
N VAL A 25 5.47 -3.13 19.61
CA VAL A 25 5.20 -2.33 20.79
C VAL A 25 5.23 -0.84 20.48
N ARG A 26 4.79 -0.02 21.43
CA ARG A 26 4.75 1.44 21.30
C ARG A 26 6.08 2.04 20.83
N ALA A 27 7.21 1.55 21.35
CA ALA A 27 8.54 2.04 20.97
C ALA A 27 8.85 1.83 19.49
N ASP A 28 8.36 0.74 18.87
CA ASP A 28 8.51 0.50 17.43
C ASP A 28 7.73 1.53 16.61
N ILE A 29 6.52 1.88 17.04
CA ILE A 29 5.68 2.88 16.37
C ILE A 29 6.27 4.28 16.51
N GLU A 30 6.84 4.61 17.68
CA GLU A 30 7.57 5.87 17.91
C GLU A 30 8.79 5.96 17.00
N LYS A 31 9.58 4.88 16.88
CA LYS A 31 10.70 4.81 15.95
C LYS A 31 10.25 4.98 14.50
N LEU A 32 9.22 4.25 14.07
CA LEU A 32 8.66 4.33 12.71
C LEU A 32 8.27 5.77 12.37
N CYS A 33 7.52 6.43 13.25
CA CYS A 33 7.05 7.80 13.01
C CYS A 33 8.22 8.78 12.94
N LYS A 34 9.20 8.66 13.86
CA LYS A 34 10.40 9.49 13.85
C LYS A 34 11.16 9.36 12.54
N GLU A 35 11.46 8.14 12.10
CA GLU A 35 12.16 7.88 10.84
C GLU A 35 11.38 8.42 9.64
N ALA A 36 10.06 8.27 9.65
CA ALA A 36 9.22 8.76 8.56
C ALA A 36 9.25 10.29 8.45
N VAL A 37 9.23 11.01 9.58
CA VAL A 37 9.34 12.47 9.61
C VAL A 37 10.73 12.91 9.19
N GLU A 38 11.80 12.32 9.74
CA GLU A 38 13.18 12.69 9.44
C GLU A 38 13.54 12.51 7.97
N ASN A 39 12.95 11.52 7.30
CA ASN A 39 13.19 11.25 5.88
C ASN A 39 12.12 11.85 4.96
N GLY A 40 11.07 12.48 5.51
CA GLY A 40 10.01 13.10 4.72
C GLY A 40 9.19 12.11 3.89
N PHE A 41 8.98 10.88 4.38
CA PHE A 41 8.25 9.84 3.67
C PHE A 41 6.79 10.22 3.36
N ALA A 42 6.15 9.47 2.46
CA ALA A 42 4.76 9.69 2.08
C ALA A 42 3.82 9.38 3.25
N ALA A 43 4.00 8.20 3.86
CA ALA A 43 3.16 7.73 4.95
C ALA A 43 3.93 6.85 5.94
N ALA A 44 3.45 6.79 7.18
CA ALA A 44 3.75 5.72 8.12
C ALA A 44 2.57 4.73 8.14
N MET A 45 2.85 3.46 7.85
CA MET A 45 1.85 2.40 7.71
C MET A 45 1.85 1.49 8.95
N VAL A 46 0.71 1.41 9.63
CA VAL A 46 0.54 0.67 10.89
C VAL A 46 -0.74 -0.18 10.91
N ASN A 47 -0.81 -1.15 11.82
CA ASN A 47 -2.06 -1.88 12.10
C ASN A 47 -3.13 -0.93 12.68
N SER A 48 -4.41 -1.22 12.45
CA SER A 48 -5.56 -0.37 12.81
C SER A 48 -5.56 0.10 14.27
N CYS A 49 -5.18 -0.77 15.21
CA CYS A 49 -5.11 -0.41 16.63
C CYS A 49 -4.06 0.66 16.99
N GLN A 50 -3.07 0.91 16.13
CA GLN A 50 -1.98 1.85 16.36
C GLN A 50 -2.23 3.22 15.73
N VAL A 51 -3.30 3.39 14.95
CA VAL A 51 -3.56 4.60 14.15
C VAL A 51 -3.59 5.85 15.01
N LYS A 52 -4.34 5.83 16.13
CA LYS A 52 -4.46 7.00 17.02
C LYS A 52 -3.12 7.45 17.60
N LEU A 53 -2.26 6.49 17.96
CA LEU A 53 -0.90 6.78 18.44
C LEU A 53 -0.06 7.36 17.29
N CYS A 54 -0.06 6.71 16.13
CA CYS A 54 0.68 7.16 14.95
C CYS A 54 0.28 8.59 14.54
N LYS A 55 -1.02 8.89 14.50
CA LYS A 55 -1.54 10.22 14.17
C LYS A 55 -1.05 11.29 15.15
N LYS A 56 -1.03 10.97 16.45
CA LYS A 56 -0.49 11.88 17.47
C LYS A 56 1.00 12.15 17.27
N LEU A 57 1.78 11.11 16.96
CA LEU A 57 3.24 11.22 16.78
C LEU A 57 3.63 11.98 15.50
N LEU A 58 2.80 11.92 14.46
CA LEU A 58 3.03 12.60 13.18
C LEU A 58 2.46 14.04 13.15
N ALA A 59 1.87 14.52 14.25
CA ALA A 59 1.28 15.85 14.30
C ALA A 59 2.29 16.95 13.95
N GLY A 60 1.92 17.84 13.04
CA GLY A 60 2.79 18.92 12.54
C GLY A 60 3.75 18.51 11.42
N SER A 61 3.71 17.26 10.95
CA SER A 61 4.44 16.80 9.77
C SER A 61 3.51 16.60 8.57
N ASP A 62 4.09 16.55 7.36
CA ASP A 62 3.37 16.20 6.12
C ASP A 62 3.24 14.69 5.88
N VAL A 63 3.77 13.85 6.79
CA VAL A 63 3.70 12.39 6.69
C VAL A 63 2.29 11.92 7.01
N LYS A 64 1.71 11.12 6.12
CA LYS A 64 0.36 10.58 6.30
C LYS A 64 0.33 9.43 7.30
N THR A 65 -0.72 9.36 8.10
CA THR A 65 -1.04 8.16 8.87
C THR A 65 -1.79 7.19 7.96
N ALA A 66 -1.21 6.02 7.68
CA ALA A 66 -1.83 4.99 6.87
C ALA A 66 -2.10 3.73 7.69
N SER A 67 -3.19 3.03 7.36
CA SER A 67 -3.56 1.79 8.05
C SER A 67 -3.91 0.66 7.11
N VAL A 68 -3.65 -0.56 7.55
CA VAL A 68 -4.12 -1.76 6.87
C VAL A 68 -5.48 -2.21 7.41
N VAL A 69 -6.30 -2.82 6.54
CA VAL A 69 -7.65 -3.33 6.88
C VAL A 69 -7.82 -4.75 6.38
N ALA A 70 -8.48 -5.60 7.18
CA ALA A 70 -8.64 -7.03 6.95
C ALA A 70 -7.31 -7.75 6.66
N PHE A 71 -6.24 -7.28 7.30
CA PHE A 71 -4.88 -7.65 6.98
C PHE A 71 -4.35 -8.77 7.90
N PRO A 72 -3.56 -9.73 7.39
CA PRO A 72 -3.11 -9.86 6.00
C PRO A 72 -4.00 -10.74 5.12
N LEU A 73 -5.05 -11.37 5.66
CA LEU A 73 -5.72 -12.49 4.97
C LEU A 73 -6.84 -12.07 4.01
N GLY A 74 -7.45 -10.91 4.21
CA GLY A 74 -8.58 -10.44 3.39
C GLY A 74 -9.89 -11.22 3.56
N GLN A 75 -9.94 -12.23 4.43
CA GLN A 75 -11.09 -13.13 4.61
C GLN A 75 -12.09 -12.64 5.68
N MET A 76 -12.37 -11.33 5.68
CA MET A 76 -13.46 -10.74 6.47
C MET A 76 -14.63 -10.40 5.54
N SER A 77 -15.85 -10.38 6.05
CA SER A 77 -16.99 -9.90 5.25
C SER A 77 -16.82 -8.42 4.89
N ILE A 78 -17.37 -8.00 3.74
CA ILE A 78 -17.35 -6.59 3.28
C ILE A 78 -17.78 -5.64 4.41
N LYS A 79 -18.84 -6.00 5.15
CA LYS A 79 -19.32 -5.23 6.30
C LYS A 79 -18.26 -5.03 7.39
N MET A 80 -17.51 -6.08 7.72
CA MET A 80 -16.47 -6.00 8.75
C MET A 80 -15.23 -5.25 8.25
N LYS A 81 -14.86 -5.37 6.96
CA LYS A 81 -13.81 -4.53 6.36
C LYS A 81 -14.17 -3.05 6.44
N ALA A 82 -15.40 -2.69 6.06
CA ALA A 82 -15.89 -1.33 6.13
C ALA A 82 -15.94 -0.79 7.57
N CYS A 83 -16.33 -1.63 8.54
CA CYS A 83 -16.33 -1.27 9.96
C CYS A 83 -14.92 -0.96 10.47
N GLU A 84 -13.93 -1.82 10.18
CA GLU A 84 -12.54 -1.58 10.55
C GLU A 84 -11.97 -0.32 9.88
N ALA A 85 -12.20 -0.14 8.57
CA ALA A 85 -11.74 1.04 7.85
C ALA A 85 -12.33 2.33 8.40
N LYS A 86 -13.64 2.33 8.69
CA LYS A 86 -14.31 3.48 9.30
C LYS A 86 -13.68 3.82 10.65
N GLN A 87 -13.45 2.83 11.50
CA GLN A 87 -12.79 3.04 12.79
C GLN A 87 -11.38 3.60 12.63
N ALA A 88 -10.58 3.05 11.71
CA ALA A 88 -9.24 3.55 11.44
C ALA A 88 -9.25 5.02 10.95
N ILE A 89 -10.20 5.38 10.10
CA ILE A 89 -10.38 6.78 9.64
C ILE A 89 -10.78 7.69 10.82
N GLU A 90 -11.71 7.26 11.67
CA GLU A 90 -12.12 8.00 12.87
C GLU A 90 -10.95 8.20 13.86
N ASP A 91 -10.05 7.22 13.95
CA ASP A 91 -8.81 7.31 14.73
C ASP A 91 -7.71 8.16 14.08
N GLY A 92 -7.92 8.58 12.82
CA GLY A 92 -7.08 9.56 12.12
C GLY A 92 -6.27 9.02 10.93
N ALA A 93 -6.59 7.83 10.41
CA ALA A 93 -5.98 7.35 9.17
C ALA A 93 -6.40 8.21 7.97
N GLU A 94 -5.41 8.62 7.18
CA GLU A 94 -5.58 9.38 5.94
C GLU A 94 -5.47 8.48 4.70
N GLU A 95 -4.94 7.27 4.86
CA GLU A 95 -4.87 6.27 3.79
C GLU A 95 -5.21 4.86 4.33
N ILE A 96 -5.95 4.08 3.55
CA ILE A 96 -6.35 2.70 3.87
C ILE A 96 -5.82 1.74 2.81
N ASP A 97 -5.08 0.72 3.24
CA ASP A 97 -4.65 -0.41 2.44
C ASP A 97 -5.43 -1.67 2.87
N TYR A 98 -6.51 -2.04 2.18
CA TYR A 98 -7.27 -3.22 2.54
C TYR A 98 -6.89 -4.44 1.67
N VAL A 99 -6.99 -5.64 2.23
CA VAL A 99 -6.75 -6.88 1.48
C VAL A 99 -8.03 -7.36 0.82
N LEU A 100 -7.98 -7.60 -0.49
CA LEU A 100 -9.07 -8.15 -1.27
C LEU A 100 -9.46 -9.54 -0.75
N ASN A 101 -10.73 -9.95 -0.87
CA ASN A 101 -11.10 -11.34 -0.62
C ASN A 101 -10.55 -12.24 -1.75
N ILE A 102 -9.36 -12.78 -1.52
CA ILE A 102 -8.64 -13.64 -2.48
C ILE A 102 -9.47 -14.89 -2.83
N GLY A 103 -10.15 -15.48 -1.85
CA GLY A 103 -10.96 -16.69 -2.08
C GLY A 103 -12.09 -16.46 -3.07
N GLU A 104 -12.84 -15.37 -2.91
CA GLU A 104 -13.91 -14.97 -3.83
C GLU A 104 -13.39 -14.69 -5.24
N LEU A 105 -12.22 -14.05 -5.36
CA LEU A 105 -11.56 -13.82 -6.65
C LEU A 105 -11.21 -15.14 -7.34
N LYS A 106 -10.62 -16.10 -6.61
CA LYS A 106 -10.26 -17.42 -7.15
C LYS A 106 -11.47 -18.26 -7.57
N MET A 107 -12.63 -18.05 -6.95
CA MET A 107 -13.89 -18.69 -7.34
C MET A 107 -14.57 -18.02 -8.54
N GLY A 108 -14.03 -16.89 -9.03
CA GLY A 108 -14.62 -16.14 -10.14
C GLY A 108 -15.82 -15.27 -9.74
N ASN A 109 -16.01 -15.01 -8.44
CA ASN A 109 -17.13 -14.20 -7.92
C ASN A 109 -16.84 -12.70 -8.10
N TYR A 110 -16.72 -12.26 -9.34
CA TYR A 110 -16.28 -10.90 -9.66
C TYR A 110 -17.27 -9.81 -9.22
N ASP A 111 -18.56 -10.12 -9.13
CA ASP A 111 -19.55 -9.20 -8.59
C ASP A 111 -19.31 -8.92 -7.10
N TYR A 112 -18.87 -9.93 -6.33
CA TYR A 112 -18.46 -9.74 -4.94
C TYR A 112 -17.22 -8.84 -4.84
N ILE A 113 -16.22 -9.10 -5.69
CA ILE A 113 -14.98 -8.31 -5.72
C ILE A 113 -15.26 -6.84 -6.05
N ARG A 114 -16.19 -6.61 -6.98
CA ARG A 114 -16.67 -5.28 -7.34
C ARG A 114 -17.40 -4.60 -6.17
N GLU A 115 -18.38 -5.28 -5.57
CA GLU A 115 -19.12 -4.76 -4.42
C GLU A 115 -18.19 -4.41 -3.24
N GLU A 116 -17.21 -5.29 -2.96
CA GLU A 116 -16.21 -5.07 -1.94
C GLU A 116 -15.40 -3.80 -2.23
N MET A 117 -14.88 -3.67 -3.45
CA MET A 117 -14.07 -2.52 -3.84
C MET A 117 -14.87 -1.23 -3.86
N ASP A 118 -16.08 -1.23 -4.42
CA ASP A 118 -16.99 -0.08 -4.44
C ASP A 118 -17.30 0.39 -3.01
N THR A 119 -17.56 -0.55 -2.09
CA THR A 119 -17.85 -0.23 -0.69
C THR A 119 -16.67 0.48 -0.03
N MET A 120 -15.46 -0.07 -0.19
CA MET A 120 -14.26 0.49 0.42
C MET A 120 -13.87 1.83 -0.20
N VAL A 121 -13.94 1.96 -1.52
CA VAL A 121 -13.63 3.19 -2.26
C VAL A 121 -14.62 4.30 -1.89
N LYS A 122 -15.92 4.01 -1.84
CA LYS A 122 -16.94 4.98 -1.43
C LYS A 122 -16.69 5.47 -0.01
N LEU A 123 -16.47 4.56 0.94
CA LEU A 123 -16.20 4.91 2.34
C LEU A 123 -14.97 5.83 2.49
N CYS A 124 -13.87 5.48 1.82
CA CYS A 124 -12.64 6.27 1.86
C CYS A 124 -12.86 7.65 1.22
N ARG A 125 -13.49 7.71 0.05
CA ARG A 125 -13.77 8.95 -0.69
C ARG A 125 -14.66 9.90 0.11
N ASP A 126 -15.75 9.39 0.69
CA ASP A 126 -16.68 10.17 1.54
C ASP A 126 -15.95 10.76 2.76
N SER A 127 -14.90 10.09 3.22
CA SER A 127 -14.06 10.52 4.36
C SER A 127 -12.78 11.26 3.95
N LYS A 128 -12.55 11.49 2.65
CA LYS A 128 -11.32 12.08 2.08
C LYS A 128 -10.03 11.30 2.42
N ALA A 129 -10.14 10.00 2.65
CA ALA A 129 -9.00 9.10 2.79
C ALA A 129 -8.66 8.45 1.43
N LEU A 130 -7.37 8.16 1.20
CA LEU A 130 -6.92 7.41 0.01
C LEU A 130 -7.21 5.92 0.19
N CYS A 131 -7.75 5.26 -0.84
CA CYS A 131 -8.04 3.84 -0.85
C CYS A 131 -7.03 3.05 -1.69
N LYS A 132 -6.43 2.01 -1.11
CA LYS A 132 -5.54 1.08 -1.80
C LYS A 132 -6.02 -0.36 -1.62
N VAL A 133 -6.06 -1.12 -2.72
CA VAL A 133 -6.48 -2.53 -2.72
C VAL A 133 -5.28 -3.45 -2.83
N ILE A 134 -5.05 -4.33 -1.85
CA ILE A 134 -4.01 -5.36 -1.91
C ILE A 134 -4.58 -6.62 -2.56
N PHE A 135 -3.95 -7.09 -3.64
CA PHE A 135 -4.37 -8.31 -4.35
C PHE A 135 -3.75 -9.58 -3.78
N GLU A 136 -2.56 -9.47 -3.17
CA GLU A 136 -1.73 -10.61 -2.73
C GLU A 136 -1.32 -11.51 -3.91
N ASN A 137 -0.59 -10.93 -4.86
CA ASN A 137 -0.26 -11.56 -6.14
C ASN A 137 0.40 -12.94 -6.03
N CYS A 138 1.11 -13.25 -4.93
CA CYS A 138 1.75 -14.56 -4.77
C CYS A 138 0.77 -15.75 -4.73
N TYR A 139 -0.54 -15.50 -4.59
CA TYR A 139 -1.59 -16.51 -4.65
C TYR A 139 -2.40 -16.51 -5.94
N LEU A 140 -2.13 -15.56 -6.84
CA LEU A 140 -2.91 -15.32 -8.03
C LEU A 140 -2.13 -15.71 -9.29
N THR A 141 -2.86 -16.24 -10.25
CA THR A 141 -2.39 -16.35 -11.64
C THR A 141 -2.36 -14.97 -12.30
N ARG A 142 -1.63 -14.83 -13.42
CA ARG A 142 -1.59 -13.58 -14.18
C ARG A 142 -2.98 -13.13 -14.66
N ASP A 143 -3.85 -14.08 -15.04
CA ASP A 143 -5.22 -13.77 -15.48
C ASP A 143 -6.08 -13.26 -14.31
N GLU A 144 -5.91 -13.81 -13.11
CA GLU A 144 -6.61 -13.33 -11.90
C GLU A 144 -6.12 -11.93 -11.48
N ILE A 145 -4.81 -11.66 -11.56
CA ILE A 145 -4.24 -10.32 -11.33
C ILE A 145 -4.84 -9.32 -12.32
N LYS A 146 -4.86 -9.68 -13.62
CA LYS A 146 -5.42 -8.83 -14.67
C LYS A 146 -6.89 -8.56 -14.43
N ARG A 147 -7.68 -9.59 -14.09
CA ARG A 147 -9.12 -9.42 -13.81
C ARG A 147 -9.38 -8.51 -12.62
N ALA A 148 -8.63 -8.65 -11.53
CA ALA A 148 -8.75 -7.76 -10.38
C ALA A 148 -8.36 -6.31 -10.74
N ALA A 149 -7.34 -6.13 -11.58
CA ALA A 149 -6.94 -4.82 -12.10
C ALA A 149 -7.99 -4.20 -13.04
N GLU A 150 -8.65 -4.98 -13.90
CA GLU A 150 -9.76 -4.51 -14.75
C GLU A 150 -10.92 -3.97 -13.88
N ILE A 151 -11.32 -4.72 -12.85
CA ILE A 151 -12.33 -4.29 -11.88
C ILE A 151 -11.90 -2.98 -11.20
N ALA A 152 -10.63 -2.87 -10.81
CA ALA A 152 -10.09 -1.64 -10.24
C ALA A 152 -10.11 -0.47 -11.22
N GLY A 153 -9.85 -0.68 -12.51
CA GLY A 153 -9.95 0.36 -13.54
C GLY A 153 -11.37 0.95 -13.66
N GLU A 154 -12.39 0.13 -13.43
CA GLU A 154 -13.80 0.52 -13.42
C GLU A 154 -14.19 1.25 -12.12
N VAL A 155 -13.87 0.66 -10.96
CA VAL A 155 -14.25 1.16 -9.63
C VAL A 155 -13.43 2.38 -9.19
N ARG A 156 -12.18 2.45 -9.66
CA ARG A 156 -11.20 3.52 -9.42
C ARG A 156 -10.87 3.74 -7.94
N PRO A 157 -10.27 2.76 -7.24
CA PRO A 157 -9.49 3.05 -6.04
C PRO A 157 -8.30 3.95 -6.42
N ASP A 158 -7.70 4.63 -5.44
CA ASP A 158 -6.54 5.48 -5.71
C ASP A 158 -5.31 4.64 -6.10
N PHE A 159 -5.16 3.47 -5.47
CA PHE A 159 -4.11 2.52 -5.79
C PHE A 159 -4.59 1.06 -5.83
N ILE A 160 -3.92 0.26 -6.64
CA ILE A 160 -3.83 -1.20 -6.48
C ILE A 160 -2.44 -1.58 -5.98
N LYS A 161 -2.34 -2.60 -5.15
CA LYS A 161 -1.14 -2.98 -4.40
C LYS A 161 -0.83 -4.46 -4.56
N THR A 162 0.45 -4.79 -4.73
CA THR A 162 0.89 -6.16 -5.01
C THR A 162 0.68 -7.11 -3.83
N SER A 163 1.30 -6.83 -2.68
CA SER A 163 1.45 -7.85 -1.61
C SER A 163 1.40 -7.26 -0.20
N THR A 164 0.97 -8.08 0.76
CA THR A 164 0.98 -7.80 2.20
C THR A 164 2.39 -7.94 2.79
N GLY A 165 3.22 -8.81 2.21
CA GLY A 165 4.51 -9.23 2.78
C GLY A 165 4.39 -10.34 3.84
N PHE A 166 3.19 -10.90 4.01
CA PHE A 166 2.91 -12.04 4.88
C PHE A 166 2.53 -13.31 4.10
N GLY A 167 2.34 -13.20 2.78
CA GLY A 167 2.18 -14.34 1.88
C GLY A 167 3.49 -15.07 1.58
N THR A 168 3.48 -15.89 0.53
CA THR A 168 4.63 -16.70 0.09
C THR A 168 5.60 -15.97 -0.83
N GLY A 169 5.24 -14.77 -1.29
CA GLY A 169 6.05 -13.96 -2.21
C GLY A 169 5.81 -12.47 -2.06
N GLY A 170 6.73 -11.67 -2.60
CA GLY A 170 6.68 -10.20 -2.58
C GLY A 170 6.26 -9.59 -3.93
N ALA A 171 6.64 -8.33 -4.13
CA ALA A 171 6.48 -7.66 -5.42
C ALA A 171 7.45 -8.21 -6.46
N ILE A 172 6.96 -8.42 -7.67
CA ILE A 172 7.75 -8.79 -8.85
C ILE A 172 7.44 -7.79 -9.95
N SER A 173 8.47 -7.29 -10.66
CA SER A 173 8.34 -6.24 -11.67
C SER A 173 7.38 -6.62 -12.80
N GLY A 174 7.34 -7.90 -13.19
CA GLY A 174 6.42 -8.43 -14.19
C GLY A 174 4.93 -8.35 -13.80
N ASP A 175 4.62 -8.35 -12.51
CA ASP A 175 3.24 -8.19 -12.02
C ASP A 175 2.89 -6.71 -11.87
N VAL A 176 3.83 -5.89 -11.38
CA VAL A 176 3.67 -4.43 -11.33
C VAL A 176 3.39 -3.86 -12.73
N ARG A 177 4.13 -4.32 -13.74
CA ARG A 177 3.94 -3.93 -15.14
C ARG A 177 2.57 -4.35 -15.66
N LEU A 178 2.18 -5.60 -15.44
CA LEU A 178 0.85 -6.11 -15.80
C LEU A 178 -0.27 -5.26 -15.19
N MET A 179 -0.17 -4.98 -13.88
CA MET A 179 -1.13 -4.15 -13.16
C MET A 179 -1.20 -2.75 -13.79
N LYS A 180 -0.05 -2.09 -14.01
CA LYS A 180 -0.01 -0.72 -14.55
C LYS A 180 -0.53 -0.64 -15.97
N GLU A 181 -0.16 -1.58 -16.84
CA GLU A 181 -0.66 -1.66 -18.22
C GLU A 181 -2.19 -1.87 -18.26
N THR A 182 -2.74 -2.60 -17.29
CA THR A 182 -4.18 -2.89 -17.23
C THR A 182 -4.99 -1.67 -16.76
N VAL A 183 -4.53 -0.95 -15.73
CA VAL A 183 -5.27 0.21 -15.19
C VAL A 183 -4.94 1.54 -15.87
N GLY A 184 -3.82 1.61 -16.59
CA GLY A 184 -3.33 2.85 -17.21
C GLY A 184 -3.18 3.99 -16.20
N ASP A 185 -3.71 5.16 -16.57
CA ASP A 185 -3.66 6.36 -15.72
C ASP A 185 -4.87 6.49 -14.78
N ALA A 186 -5.84 5.56 -14.85
CA ALA A 186 -7.05 5.62 -14.03
C ALA A 186 -6.77 5.30 -12.56
N VAL A 187 -5.80 4.43 -12.28
CA VAL A 187 -5.43 3.95 -10.95
C VAL A 187 -3.91 3.86 -10.84
N LYS A 188 -3.35 4.19 -9.68
CA LYS A 188 -1.91 4.10 -9.43
C LYS A 188 -1.51 2.71 -8.94
N VAL A 189 -0.23 2.34 -9.10
CA VAL A 189 0.27 1.04 -8.61
C VAL A 189 1.21 1.23 -7.42
N LYS A 190 0.98 0.48 -6.34
CA LYS A 190 1.86 0.37 -5.18
C LYS A 190 2.56 -0.99 -5.18
N ALA A 191 3.88 -1.01 -5.23
CA ALA A 191 4.66 -2.24 -5.06
C ALA A 191 5.05 -2.43 -3.60
N SER A 192 4.87 -3.62 -3.06
CA SER A 192 5.24 -3.96 -1.67
C SER A 192 5.53 -5.43 -1.48
N GLY A 193 6.36 -5.72 -0.46
CA GLY A 193 6.82 -7.07 -0.12
C GLY A 193 8.18 -7.36 -0.74
N GLY A 194 9.20 -7.56 0.08
CA GLY A 194 10.56 -7.94 -0.37
C GLY A 194 11.45 -6.80 -0.90
N ILE A 195 10.93 -5.58 -1.02
CA ILE A 195 11.69 -4.41 -1.52
C ILE A 195 12.58 -3.85 -0.40
N ARG A 196 13.89 -4.16 -0.45
CA ARG A 196 14.84 -3.85 0.64
C ARG A 196 16.03 -3.00 0.22
N THR A 197 16.30 -2.90 -1.08
CA THR A 197 17.46 -2.19 -1.63
C THR A 197 17.02 -1.21 -2.71
N TRP A 198 17.89 -0.25 -3.04
CA TRP A 198 17.63 0.70 -4.11
C TRP A 198 17.40 0.00 -5.45
N GLU A 199 18.15 -1.04 -5.78
CA GLU A 199 18.02 -1.79 -7.03
C GLU A 199 16.62 -2.40 -7.16
N SER A 200 16.17 -3.10 -6.11
CA SER A 200 14.81 -3.68 -6.08
C SER A 200 13.72 -2.60 -6.15
N CYS A 201 13.96 -1.43 -5.55
CA CYS A 201 13.04 -0.31 -5.61
C CYS A 201 12.96 0.29 -7.02
N ARG A 202 14.12 0.50 -7.66
CA ARG A 202 14.25 1.03 -9.02
C ARG A 202 13.51 0.16 -10.01
N GLU A 203 13.68 -1.17 -9.93
CA GLU A 203 12.97 -2.13 -10.79
C GLU A 203 11.45 -2.00 -10.70
N MET A 204 10.90 -1.76 -9.51
CA MET A 204 9.45 -1.56 -9.34
C MET A 204 8.98 -0.24 -9.94
N ILE A 205 9.77 0.83 -9.78
CA ILE A 205 9.45 2.14 -10.37
C ILE A 205 9.48 2.06 -11.91
N GLU A 206 10.48 1.39 -12.49
CA GLU A 206 10.58 1.12 -13.95
C GLU A 206 9.45 0.23 -14.47
N ALA A 207 8.89 -0.61 -13.62
CA ALA A 207 7.70 -1.40 -13.92
C ALA A 207 6.40 -0.58 -13.84
N GLY A 208 6.45 0.64 -13.32
CA GLY A 208 5.30 1.56 -13.25
C GLY A 208 4.73 1.77 -11.84
N ALA A 209 5.42 1.33 -10.79
CA ALA A 209 5.01 1.64 -9.42
C ALA A 209 5.15 3.14 -9.12
N GLU A 210 4.10 3.72 -8.54
CA GLU A 210 4.03 5.11 -8.12
C GLU A 210 4.10 5.25 -6.58
N ARG A 211 4.04 4.13 -5.86
CA ARG A 211 4.25 4.04 -4.41
C ARG A 211 4.97 2.74 -4.05
N ILE A 212 5.78 2.79 -3.01
CA ILE A 212 6.58 1.67 -2.51
C ILE A 212 6.23 1.44 -1.04
N GLY A 213 5.76 0.24 -0.70
CA GLY A 213 5.55 -0.18 0.69
C GLY A 213 6.76 -1.00 1.18
N THR A 214 7.47 -0.48 2.17
CA THR A 214 8.70 -1.11 2.68
C THR A 214 8.94 -0.76 4.14
N SER A 215 9.66 -1.64 4.86
CA SER A 215 10.23 -1.36 6.18
C SER A 215 11.70 -0.91 6.10
N SER A 216 12.25 -0.82 4.90
CA SER A 216 13.66 -0.52 4.62
C SER A 216 13.81 0.81 3.88
N GLY A 217 12.90 1.76 4.13
CA GLY A 217 12.85 3.04 3.42
C GLY A 217 14.14 3.85 3.60
N VAL A 218 14.69 3.86 4.82
CA VAL A 218 15.93 4.59 5.15
C VAL A 218 17.11 4.02 4.37
N GLU A 219 17.23 2.69 4.33
CA GLU A 219 18.28 1.99 3.59
C GLU A 219 18.18 2.22 2.08
N ILE A 220 16.95 2.25 1.54
CA ILE A 220 16.70 2.52 0.11
C ILE A 220 17.11 3.96 -0.24
N ILE A 221 16.76 4.95 0.58
CA ILE A 221 17.20 6.34 0.35
C ILE A 221 18.72 6.46 0.41
N ARG A 222 19.37 5.76 1.34
CA ARG A 222 20.84 5.74 1.41
C ARG A 222 21.44 5.13 0.15
N GLY A 223 20.97 3.95 -0.27
CA GLY A 223 21.45 3.29 -1.48
C GLY A 223 21.25 4.13 -2.74
N PHE A 224 20.12 4.84 -2.85
CA PHE A 224 19.88 5.79 -3.94
C PHE A 224 20.93 6.91 -3.97
N LYS A 225 21.28 7.49 -2.83
CA LYS A 225 22.30 8.56 -2.76
C LYS A 225 23.68 8.06 -3.13
N GLU A 226 24.02 6.82 -2.77
CA GLU A 226 25.31 6.19 -3.11
C GLU A 226 25.43 5.90 -4.62
N ASP A 227 24.35 5.51 -5.29
CA ASP A 227 24.29 5.24 -6.75
C ASP A 227 24.42 6.51 -7.61
N GLN A 228 24.28 7.70 -7.00
CA GLN A 228 24.39 9.01 -7.69
C GLN A 228 25.80 9.63 -7.61
N VAL A 229 26.73 9.00 -6.88
CA VAL A 229 28.13 9.44 -6.69
C VAL A 229 29.04 8.71 -7.66
#